data_AF-A0A9D3YGG5-F1
#
_entry.id   AF-A0A9D3YGG5-F1
#
_cell.length_a   1.000
_cell.length_b   1.000
_cell.length_c   1.000
_cell.angle_alpha   90.00
_cell.angle_beta   90.00
_cell.angle_gamma   90.00
#
_symmetry.space_group_name_H-M   'P 1'
#
loop_
_entity.id
_entity.type
_entity.pdbx_description
1 polymer ?
#
loop_
_entity_poly.entity_id
_entity_poly.type
_entity_poly.pdbx_seq_one_letter_code
_entity_poly.pdbx_strand_id
1 'polypeptide(L)' 'MTNLCLWFPPTADNHMEGWLSVPNKQNIKKYGWRKQYVVVSSRKVLFYSSEADKQKYAPMLVLDIE' A
#
# COMPACT_ATOMS: atom_id res chain seq x y z
N MET A 1 5.15 -34.56 -24.13
CA MET A 1 4.00 -33.81 -23.57
C MET A 1 4.37 -33.38 -22.15
N THR A 2 5.29 -32.43 -22.03
CA THR A 2 5.80 -31.97 -20.73
C THR A 2 4.97 -30.78 -20.28
N ASN A 3 4.49 -30.89 -19.04
CA ASN A 3 3.57 -29.97 -18.39
C ASN A 3 4.27 -28.62 -18.13
N LEU A 4 4.07 -27.65 -19.03
CA LEU A 4 4.74 -26.34 -19.05
C LEU A 4 4.06 -25.31 -18.10
N CYS A 5 3.43 -25.75 -17.01
CA CYS A 5 2.66 -24.90 -16.11
C CYS A 5 3.22 -24.78 -14.68
N LEU A 6 4.42 -25.29 -14.39
CA LEU A 6 5.02 -25.24 -13.04
C LEU A 6 6.01 -24.06 -12.81
N TRP A 7 6.04 -23.04 -13.67
CA TRP A 7 6.95 -21.89 -13.49
C TRP A 7 6.31 -20.58 -13.04
N PHE A 8 5.00 -20.53 -12.84
CA PHE A 8 4.38 -19.42 -12.12
C PHE A 8 4.24 -19.82 -10.65
N PRO A 9 5.00 -19.21 -9.71
CA PRO A 9 4.74 -19.45 -8.30
C PRO A 9 3.28 -19.03 -8.03
N PRO A 10 2.44 -19.91 -7.44
CA PRO A 10 1.12 -19.52 -6.99
C PRO A 10 1.32 -18.70 -5.73
N THR A 11 1.39 -17.38 -5.88
CA THR A 11 1.12 -16.39 -4.85
C THR A 11 1.31 -15.03 -5.51
N ALA A 12 0.39 -14.70 -6.42
CA ALA A 12 0.00 -13.30 -6.58
C ALA A 12 -0.65 -12.92 -5.25
N ASP A 13 0.20 -12.67 -4.28
CA ASP A 13 -0.19 -12.17 -2.99
C ASP A 13 -0.86 -10.83 -3.33
N ASN A 14 -2.19 -10.81 -3.25
CA ASN A 14 -3.03 -9.73 -3.76
C ASN A 14 -2.87 -8.43 -2.94
N HIS A 15 -1.79 -8.36 -2.14
CA HIS A 15 -1.40 -7.23 -1.34
C HIS A 15 -0.49 -6.34 -2.19
N MET A 16 -1.06 -5.28 -2.76
CA MET A 16 -0.28 -4.24 -3.42
C MET A 16 0.25 -3.30 -2.33
N GLU A 17 1.57 -3.13 -2.22
CA GLU A 17 2.17 -2.18 -1.28
C GLU A 17 3.32 -1.38 -1.91
N GLY A 18 3.57 -0.19 -1.38
CA GLY A 18 4.66 0.65 -1.85
C GLY A 18 4.54 2.12 -1.46
N TRP A 19 5.45 2.92 -2.01
CA TRP A 19 5.50 4.36 -1.76
C TRP A 19 4.55 5.13 -2.66
N LEU A 20 3.70 5.95 -2.06
CA LEU A 20 2.76 6.83 -2.77
C LEU A 20 2.94 8.28 -2.31
N SER A 21 2.94 9.20 -3.27
CA SER A 21 2.79 10.63 -2.96
C SER A 21 1.32 10.92 -2.75
N VAL A 22 0.95 11.30 -1.51
CA VAL A 22 -0.42 11.65 -1.15
C VAL A 22 -0.52 13.14 -0.82
N PRO A 23 -1.67 13.78 -1.08
CA PRO A 23 -1.87 15.17 -0.69
C PRO A 23 -1.81 15.31 0.84
N ASN A 24 -0.97 16.22 1.34
CA ASN A 24 -0.78 16.37 2.78
C ASN A 24 -2.03 16.97 3.47
N LYS A 25 -2.73 17.88 2.78
CA LYS A 25 -3.97 18.53 3.20
C LYS A 25 -4.83 18.88 1.98
N GLN A 26 -6.10 19.24 2.19
CA GLN A 26 -7.02 19.65 1.12
C GLN A 26 -6.45 20.75 0.21
N ASN A 27 -5.74 21.75 0.76
CA ASN A 27 -5.08 22.79 -0.05
C ASN A 27 -3.68 22.34 -0.51
N ILE A 28 -3.63 21.50 -1.54
CA ILE A 28 -2.39 20.91 -2.07
C ILE A 28 -1.42 21.99 -2.56
N LYS A 29 -1.92 23.10 -3.12
CA LYS A 29 -1.07 24.21 -3.60
C LYS A 29 -0.24 24.83 -2.48
N LYS A 30 -0.75 24.86 -1.24
CA LYS A 30 -0.06 25.42 -0.07
C LYS A 30 0.77 24.39 0.69
N TYR A 31 0.31 23.14 0.76
CA TYR A 31 0.87 22.13 1.66
C TYR A 31 1.65 21.01 0.95
N GLY A 32 1.58 20.96 -0.38
CA GLY A 32 2.32 20.02 -1.21
C GLY A 32 1.87 18.56 -1.07
N TRP A 33 2.73 17.70 -1.61
CA TRP A 33 2.61 16.25 -1.55
C TRP A 33 3.53 15.71 -0.47
N ARG A 34 3.10 14.64 0.21
CA ARG A 34 3.95 13.89 1.14
C ARG A 34 4.10 12.46 0.66
N LYS A 35 5.28 11.88 0.84
CA LYS A 35 5.52 10.47 0.55
C LYS A 35 5.03 9.64 1.73
N GLN A 36 4.18 8.64 1.49
CA GLN A 36 3.70 7.69 2.49
C GLN A 36 3.86 6.26 1.98
N TYR A 37 4.06 5.33 2.90
CA TYR A 37 4.08 3.90 2.59
C TYR A 37 2.67 3.35 2.72
N VAL A 38 2.13 2.80 1.64
CA VAL A 38 0.73 2.37 1.53
C VAL A 38 0.69 0.87 1.36
N VAL A 39 -0.22 0.23 2.09
CA VAL A 39 -0.51 -1.20 1.99
C VAL A 39 -1.97 -1.38 1.61
N VAL A 40 -2.22 -2.04 0.49
CA VAL A 40 -3.56 -2.34 -0.03
C VAL A 40 -3.87 -3.80 0.29
N SER A 41 -4.96 -4.00 1.02
CA SER A 41 -5.59 -5.28 1.26
C SER A 41 -6.87 -5.39 0.42
N SER A 42 -7.54 -6.54 0.46
CA SER A 42 -8.79 -6.77 -0.29
C SER A 42 -9.94 -5.85 0.11
N ARG A 43 -9.95 -5.34 1.36
CA ARG A 43 -11.05 -4.52 1.90
C ARG A 43 -10.59 -3.21 2.51
N LYS A 44 -9.27 -2.99 2.62
CA LYS A 44 -8.72 -1.80 3.29
C LYS A 44 -7.47 -1.29 2.60
N VAL A 45 -7.28 0.02 2.66
CA VAL A 45 -6.02 0.70 2.33
C VAL A 45 -5.45 1.32 3.60
N LEU A 46 -4.21 0.97 3.93
CA LEU A 46 -3.51 1.38 5.15
C LEU A 46 -2.37 2.32 4.80
N PHE A 47 -2.24 3.44 5.51
CA PHE A 47 -1.19 4.43 5.29
C PHE A 47 -0.24 4.52 6.48
N TYR A 48 1.05 4.46 6.20
CA TYR A 48 2.15 4.61 7.16
C TYR A 48 3.09 5.75 6.73
N SER A 49 3.81 6.33 7.68
CA SER A 49 4.86 7.32 7.37
C SER A 49 6.06 6.67 6.71
N SER A 50 6.42 5.45 7.12
CA SER A 50 7.53 4.68 6.57
C SER A 50 7.26 3.17 6.62
N GLU A 51 8.07 2.40 5.91
CA GLU A 51 8.03 0.93 5.95
C GLU A 51 8.41 0.38 7.34
N ALA A 52 9.32 1.05 8.05
CA ALA A 52 9.70 0.65 9.41
C ALA A 52 8.54 0.86 10.40
N ASP A 53 7.73 1.90 10.21
CA ASP A 53 6.59 2.19 11.08
C ASP A 53 5.48 1.14 10.93
N LYS A 54 5.32 0.54 9.74
CA LYS A 54 4.38 -0.58 9.51
C LYS A 54 4.58 -1.73 10.51
N GLN A 55 5.82 -2.00 10.91
CA GLN A 55 6.13 -3.11 11.84
C GLN A 55 5.97 -2.72 13.32
N LYS A 56 6.04 -1.43 13.64
CA LYS A 56 6.16 -0.93 15.02
C LYS A 56 4.92 -0.20 15.52
N TYR A 57 4.14 0.39 14.61
CA TYR A 57 3.06 1.32 14.94
C TYR A 57 1.78 1.00 14.16
N ALA A 58 0.66 1.52 14.66
CA ALA A 58 -0.62 1.48 13.98
C ALA A 58 -0.62 2.39 12.72
N PRO A 59 -1.43 2.06 11.70
CA PRO A 59 -1.59 2.91 10.52
C PRO A 59 -2.16 4.28 10.88
N MET A 60 -1.65 5.32 10.23
CA MET A 60 -2.11 6.70 10.44
C MET A 60 -3.48 6.97 9.83
N LEU A 61 -3.80 6.24 8.76
CA LEU A 61 -5.07 6.31 8.06
C LEU A 61 -5.43 4.92 7.56
N VAL A 62 -6.70 4.57 7.72
CA VAL A 62 -7.30 3.34 7.22
C VAL A 62 -8.51 3.76 6.40
N LEU A 63 -8.57 3.30 5.16
CA LEU A 63 -9.73 3.48 4.28
C LEU A 63 -10.34 2.12 4.02
N ASP A 64 -11.65 1.97 4.25
CA ASP A 64 -12.40 0.78 3.88
C ASP A 64 -12.84 0.90 2.41
N ILE A 65 -12.73 -0.18 1.63
CA ILE A 65 -13.01 -0.23 0.19
C ILE A 65 -13.97 -1.38 -0.16
N GLU A 66 -15.03 -1.55 0.63
CA GLU A 66 -16.06 -2.59 0.39
C GLU A 66 -16.64 -2.59 -1.02
#